data_AF-A0A1Q9NT60-F1
#
_entry.id   AF-A0A1Q9NT60-F1
#
_cell.length_a   1.000
_cell.length_b   1.000
_cell.length_c   1.000
_cell.angle_alpha   90.00
_cell.angle_beta   90.00
_cell.angle_gamma   90.00
#
_symmetry.space_group_name_H-M   'P 1'
#
loop_
_entity.id
_entity.type
_entity.pdbx_description
1 polymer ?
#
loop_
_entity_poly.entity_id
_entity_poly.type
_entity_poly.pdbx_seq_one_letter_code
_entity_poly.pdbx_strand_id
1 'polypeptide(L)'
;MSESEKPIRKLAETLSRRGQTIYGRKILVDMCAKTGVSLLNVLDIGDPDSDESLQDFLVQYSKLSPAAKLTILILSKQYGVSLPEDLLGKKKGLKDRLESLQDYLPWTP
;
A
#
# COMPACT_ATOMS: atom_id res chain seq x y z
N MET A 1 2.23 20.33 -12.86
CA MET A 1 2.38 19.55 -11.62
C MET A 1 3.77 18.98 -11.62
N SER A 2 4.58 19.30 -10.61
CA SER A 2 5.90 18.65 -10.46
C SER A 2 5.68 17.15 -10.20
N GLU A 3 6.56 16.26 -10.67
CA GLU A 3 6.42 14.81 -10.43
C GLU A 3 6.47 14.44 -8.94
N SER A 4 7.05 15.30 -8.11
CA SER A 4 6.97 15.26 -6.64
C SER A 4 5.55 15.48 -6.07
N GLU A 5 4.58 15.92 -6.89
CA GLU A 5 3.21 16.19 -6.48
C GLU A 5 2.25 15.02 -6.75
N LYS A 6 2.68 13.97 -7.47
CA LYS A 6 1.84 12.81 -7.80
C LYS A 6 1.30 12.18 -6.52
N PRO A 7 -0.03 12.00 -6.38
CA PRO A 7 -0.63 11.44 -5.17
C PRO A 7 -0.07 10.06 -4.76
N ILE A 8 0.23 9.21 -5.74
CA ILE A 8 0.82 7.88 -5.50
C ILE A 8 2.24 7.99 -4.92
N ARG A 9 3.05 8.96 -5.36
CA ARG A 9 4.39 9.20 -4.82
C ARG A 9 4.32 9.66 -3.36
N LYS A 10 3.44 10.63 -3.05
CA LYS A 10 3.19 11.09 -1.67
C LYS A 10 2.76 9.97 -0.73
N LEU A 11 1.91 9.08 -1.21
CA LEU A 11 1.49 7.90 -0.47
C LEU A 11 2.68 6.97 -0.21
N ALA A 12 3.46 6.66 -1.25
CA ALA A 12 4.64 5.79 -1.15
C ALA A 12 5.73 6.38 -0.22
N GLU A 13 6.01 7.67 -0.31
CA GLU A 13 6.92 8.39 0.60
C GLU A 13 6.46 8.31 2.06
N THR A 14 5.15 8.50 2.30
CA THR A 14 4.56 8.40 3.63
C THR A 14 4.74 6.99 4.21
N LEU A 15 4.49 5.97 3.40
CA LEU A 15 4.67 4.57 3.78
C LEU A 15 6.15 4.22 3.99
N SER A 16 7.04 4.69 3.13
CA SER A 16 8.48 4.52 3.26
C SER A 16 8.98 5.12 4.58
N ARG A 17 8.64 6.38 4.86
CA ARG A 17 9.06 7.08 6.08
C ARG A 17 8.53 6.41 7.35
N ARG A 18 7.23 6.11 7.40
CA ARG A 18 6.62 5.43 8.56
C ARG A 18 7.09 3.98 8.68
N GLY A 19 7.25 3.30 7.56
CA GLY A 19 7.71 1.92 7.48
C GLY A 19 9.11 1.73 8.03
N GLN A 20 10.01 2.68 7.82
CA GLN A 20 11.35 2.64 8.44
C GLN A 20 11.28 2.56 9.97
N THR A 21 10.31 3.25 10.59
CA THR A 21 10.10 3.22 12.05
C THR A 21 9.40 1.94 12.50
N ILE A 22 8.41 1.46 11.75
CA ILE A 22 7.56 0.32 12.16
C ILE A 22 8.24 -1.03 11.87
N TYR A 23 8.84 -1.18 10.69
CA TYR A 23 9.42 -2.43 10.19
C TYR A 23 10.95 -2.41 10.13
N GLY A 24 11.57 -1.25 10.36
CA GLY A 24 13.01 -1.07 10.34
C GLY A 24 13.56 -0.65 8.98
N ARG A 25 14.62 0.17 8.99
CA ARG A 25 15.22 0.75 7.78
C ARG A 25 15.68 -0.30 6.76
N LYS A 26 16.30 -1.41 7.21
CA LYS A 26 16.84 -2.43 6.31
C LYS A 26 15.77 -3.01 5.38
N ILE A 27 14.60 -3.37 5.93
CA ILE A 27 13.49 -3.92 5.15
C ILE A 27 13.03 -2.94 4.06
N LEU A 28 12.96 -1.65 4.40
CA LEU A 28 12.51 -0.61 3.46
C LEU A 28 13.56 -0.33 2.39
N VAL A 29 14.85 -0.33 2.72
CA VAL A 29 15.94 -0.22 1.74
C VAL A 29 15.89 -1.37 0.76
N ASP A 30 15.80 -2.60 1.25
CA ASP A 30 15.74 -3.79 0.41
C ASP A 30 14.50 -3.78 -0.49
N MET A 31 13.36 -3.29 0.02
CA MET A 31 12.14 -3.13 -0.75
C MET A 31 12.29 -2.08 -1.85
N CYS A 32 12.81 -0.89 -1.52
CA CYS A 32 13.02 0.18 -2.49
C CYS A 32 13.97 -0.26 -3.62
N ALA A 33 15.04 -0.97 -3.27
CA ALA A 33 15.98 -1.53 -4.24
C ALA A 33 15.33 -2.58 -5.16
N LYS A 34 14.45 -3.43 -4.62
CA LYS A 34 13.74 -4.46 -5.40
C LYS A 34 12.72 -3.88 -6.37
N THR A 35 11.99 -2.84 -5.95
CA THR A 35 10.94 -2.22 -6.77
C THR A 35 11.47 -1.07 -7.61
N GLY A 36 12.77 -0.76 -7.53
CA GLY A 36 13.42 0.29 -8.31
C GLY A 36 12.93 1.70 -7.98
N VAL A 37 12.54 1.96 -6.73
CA VAL A 37 12.06 3.28 -6.28
C VAL A 37 13.08 3.99 -5.40
N SER A 38 13.17 5.31 -5.50
CA SER A 38 14.08 6.17 -4.73
C SER A 38 13.34 6.97 -3.65
N LEU A 39 12.64 6.27 -2.75
CA LEU A 39 11.82 6.88 -1.67
C LEU A 39 12.60 7.20 -0.39
N LEU A 40 13.90 6.89 -0.35
CA LEU A 40 14.74 6.99 0.86
C LEU A 40 15.77 8.11 0.79
N ASN A 41 16.05 8.63 -0.40
CA ASN A 41 17.00 9.72 -0.58
C ASN A 41 16.28 11.07 -0.47
N VAL A 42 16.81 11.93 0.39
CA VAL A 42 16.35 13.33 0.54
C VAL A 42 16.73 14.18 -0.67
N LEU A 43 17.71 13.71 -1.44
CA LEU A 43 18.18 14.37 -2.65
C LEU A 43 17.50 13.70 -3.84
N ASP A 44 16.51 14.38 -4.41
CA ASP A 44 15.76 14.00 -5.61
C ASP A 44 16.64 14.18 -6.88
N ILE A 45 17.82 13.54 -6.90
CA ILE A 45 18.83 13.65 -7.98
C ILE A 45 18.68 12.52 -9.01
N GLY A 46 17.59 11.76 -8.95
CA GLY A 46 17.30 10.64 -9.84
C GLY A 46 16.19 10.96 -10.82
N ASP A 47 16.03 10.09 -11.82
CA ASP A 47 14.82 10.08 -12.62
C ASP A 47 13.59 9.88 -11.70
N PRO A 48 12.46 10.51 -12.01
CA PRO A 48 11.22 10.34 -11.27
C PRO A 48 10.81 8.86 -11.23
N ASP A 49 10.41 8.40 -10.04
CA ASP A 49 9.86 7.04 -9.89
C ASP A 49 8.65 6.85 -10.80
N SER A 50 8.67 5.80 -11.63
CA SER A 50 7.53 5.48 -12.50
C SER A 50 6.33 5.05 -11.65
N ASP A 51 5.12 5.31 -12.17
CA ASP A 51 3.89 4.92 -11.49
C ASP A 51 3.82 3.38 -11.30
N GLU A 52 4.40 2.61 -12.22
CA GLU A 52 4.49 1.14 -12.14
C GLU A 52 5.39 0.68 -10.98
N SER A 53 6.59 1.27 -10.85
CA SER A 53 7.52 0.97 -9.75
C SER A 53 6.91 1.35 -8.39
N LEU A 54 6.19 2.47 -8.34
CA LEU A 54 5.46 2.89 -7.15
C LEU A 54 4.32 1.91 -6.81
N GLN A 55 3.59 1.41 -7.80
CA GLN A 55 2.55 0.39 -7.58
C GLN A 55 3.12 -0.92 -7.05
N ASP A 56 4.24 -1.42 -7.60
CA ASP A 56 4.89 -2.62 -7.09
C ASP A 56 5.38 -2.40 -5.65
N PHE A 57 5.93 -1.22 -5.33
CA PHE A 57 6.26 -0.86 -3.95
C PHE A 57 5.05 -1.00 -3.01
N LEU A 58 3.86 -0.51 -3.39
CA LEU A 58 2.65 -0.66 -2.58
C LEU A 58 2.24 -2.13 -2.40
N VAL A 59 2.33 -2.92 -3.47
CA VAL A 59 2.06 -4.36 -3.43
C VAL A 59 3.00 -5.07 -2.46
N GLN A 60 4.32 -4.81 -2.55
CA GLN A 60 5.30 -5.41 -1.64
C GLN A 60 5.09 -4.93 -0.19
N TYR A 61 4.84 -3.64 0.01
CA TYR A 61 4.59 -3.07 1.34
C TYR A 61 3.38 -3.73 2.03
N SER A 62 2.31 -4.01 1.28
CA SER A 62 1.12 -4.67 1.83
C SER A 62 1.36 -6.07 2.36
N LYS A 63 2.40 -6.75 1.86
CA LYS A 63 2.77 -8.11 2.26
C LYS A 63 3.53 -8.14 3.59
N LEU A 64 3.99 -6.98 4.10
CA LEU A 64 4.70 -6.91 5.38
C LEU A 64 3.81 -7.30 6.57
N SER A 65 2.56 -6.85 6.57
CA SER A 65 1.58 -7.21 7.60
C SER A 65 0.14 -6.86 7.18
N PRO A 66 -0.88 -7.46 7.81
CA PRO A 66 -2.27 -7.01 7.63
C PRO A 66 -2.47 -5.53 7.95
N ALA A 67 -1.74 -4.99 8.94
CA ALA A 67 -1.79 -3.57 9.29
C ALA A 67 -1.19 -2.68 8.19
N ALA A 68 -0.12 -3.14 7.52
CA ALA A 68 0.46 -2.46 6.37
C ALA A 68 -0.56 -2.33 5.23
N LYS A 69 -1.24 -3.43 4.91
CA LYS A 69 -2.30 -3.47 3.90
C LYS A 69 -3.46 -2.52 4.24
N LEU A 70 -3.95 -2.55 5.48
CA LEU A 70 -5.01 -1.64 5.92
C LEU A 70 -4.56 -0.17 5.85
N THR A 71 -3.31 0.11 6.22
CA THR A 71 -2.73 1.47 6.13
C THR A 71 -2.72 1.97 4.69
N ILE A 72 -2.34 1.11 3.72
CA ILE A 72 -2.40 1.45 2.29
C ILE A 72 -3.83 1.78 1.87
N LEU A 73 -4.83 0.96 2.25
CA LEU A 73 -6.24 1.19 1.92
C LEU A 73 -6.78 2.52 2.46
N ILE A 74 -6.37 2.89 3.68
CA ILE A 74 -6.79 4.16 4.30
C ILE A 74 -6.10 5.34 3.61
N LEU A 75 -4.78 5.27 3.43
CA LEU A 75 -4.01 6.36 2.81
C LEU A 75 -4.39 6.55 1.34
N SER A 76 -4.71 5.48 0.60
CA SER A 76 -5.12 5.58 -0.80
C SER A 76 -6.43 6.34 -0.94
N LYS A 77 -7.39 6.12 -0.02
CA LYS A 77 -8.63 6.88 0.04
C LYS A 77 -8.40 8.35 0.39
N GLN A 78 -7.46 8.64 1.29
CA GLN A 78 -7.11 10.02 1.68
C GLN A 78 -6.43 10.79 0.54
N TYR A 79 -5.54 10.14 -0.21
CA TYR A 79 -4.81 10.76 -1.31
C TYR A 79 -5.51 10.63 -2.67
N GLY A 80 -6.65 9.94 -2.77
CA GLY A 80 -7.36 9.74 -4.04
C GLY A 80 -6.61 8.84 -5.03
N VAL A 81 -5.83 7.87 -4.54
CA VAL A 81 -5.01 6.96 -5.35
C VAL A 81 -5.78 5.66 -5.61
N SER A 82 -5.95 5.31 -6.89
CA SER A 82 -6.43 3.98 -7.27
C SER A 82 -5.36 2.92 -6.98
N LEU A 83 -5.74 1.86 -6.28
CA LEU A 83 -4.82 0.76 -5.94
C LEU A 83 -4.92 -0.38 -6.96
N PRO A 84 -3.81 -1.07 -7.24
CA PRO A 84 -3.81 -2.27 -8.07
C PRO A 84 -4.73 -3.36 -7.50
N GLU A 85 -5.37 -4.14 -8.37
CA GLU A 85 -6.33 -5.19 -7.99
C GLU A 85 -5.72 -6.26 -7.08
N ASP A 86 -4.43 -6.54 -7.25
CA ASP A 86 -3.66 -7.46 -6.42
C ASP A 86 -3.66 -7.06 -4.94
N LEU A 87 -3.73 -5.76 -4.63
CA LEU A 87 -3.88 -5.26 -3.26
C LEU A 87 -5.27 -5.49 -2.71
N LEU A 88 -6.31 -5.39 -3.54
CA LEU A 88 -7.70 -5.52 -3.10
C LEU A 88 -8.06 -6.98 -2.78
N GLY A 89 -7.24 -7.94 -3.24
CA GLY A 89 -7.43 -9.36 -3.03
C GLY A 89 -8.61 -9.91 -3.81
N LYS A 90 -8.57 -11.20 -4.15
CA LYS A 90 -9.72 -11.88 -4.76
C LYS A 90 -10.89 -11.82 -3.77
N LYS A 91 -11.94 -11.05 -4.10
CA LYS A 91 -13.17 -10.84 -3.31
C LYS A 91 -13.89 -12.13 -2.84
N LYS A 92 -13.47 -13.31 -3.29
CA LYS A 92 -14.14 -14.59 -3.00
C LYS A 92 -14.29 -14.86 -1.49
N GLY A 93 -13.24 -14.71 -0.68
CA GLY A 93 -13.29 -15.14 0.72
C GLY A 93 -14.10 -14.25 1.68
N LEU A 94 -14.31 -12.97 1.36
CA LEU A 94 -15.07 -12.07 2.26
C LEU A 94 -16.58 -12.32 2.12
N LYS A 95 -17.06 -12.58 0.90
CA LYS A 95 -18.47 -12.89 0.62
C LYS A 95 -18.87 -14.20 1.30
N ASP A 96 -18.05 -15.24 1.14
CA ASP A 96 -18.29 -16.55 1.75
C ASP A 96 -18.29 -16.47 3.30
N ARG A 97 -17.42 -15.63 3.87
CA ARG A 97 -17.40 -15.39 5.33
C ARG A 97 -18.60 -14.59 5.82
N LEU A 98 -19.04 -13.58 5.06
CA LEU A 98 -20.22 -12.79 5.40
C LEU A 98 -21.51 -13.60 5.27
N GLU A 99 -21.59 -14.49 4.27
CA GLU A 99 -22.69 -15.45 4.13
C GLU A 99 -22.73 -16.42 5.30
N SER A 100 -21.57 -16.97 5.71
CA SER A 100 -21.51 -17.87 6.88
C SER A 100 -21.87 -17.19 8.21
N LEU A 101 -21.82 -15.85 8.28
CA LEU A 101 -22.24 -15.08 9.46
C LEU A 101 -23.75 -14.76 9.46
N GLN A 102 -24.43 -14.84 8.31
CA GLN A 102 -25.89 -14.67 8.25
C GLN A 102 -26.62 -15.83 8.96
N ASP A 103 -26.04 -17.03 8.94
CA ASP A 103 -26.56 -18.20 9.64
C ASP A 103 -26.54 -18.06 11.19
N TYR A 104 -25.79 -17.09 11.72
CA TYR A 104 -25.69 -16.82 13.15
C TYR A 104 -26.47 -15.57 13.60
N LEU A 105 -27.13 -14.86 12.68
CA LEU A 105 -28.02 -13.78 13.07
C LEU A 105 -29.31 -14.39 13.62
N PRO A 106 -29.70 -14.09 14.88
CA PRO A 106 -30.93 -14.61 15.44
C PRO A 106 -32.10 -14.13 14.57
N TRP A 107 -32.96 -15.08 14.20
CA TRP A 107 -34.19 -14.84 13.46
C TRP A 107 -34.99 -13.73 14.16
N THR A 108 -35.09 -12.57 13.52
CA THR A 108 -36.00 -11.50 13.94
C THR A 108 -37.30 -11.65 13.16
N PRO A 109 -38.45 -11.91 13.83
CA PRO A 109 -39.76 -12.01 13.19
C PRO A 109 -40.22 -10.73 12.51
#